data_AF-A0AAT9QX86-F1
#
_entry.id   AF-A0AAT9QX86-F1
#
_cell.length_a   1.000
_cell.length_b   1.000
_cell.length_c   1.000
_cell.angle_alpha   90.00
_cell.angle_beta   90.00
_cell.angle_gamma   90.00
#
_symmetry.space_group_name_H-M   'P 1'
#
loop_
_entity.id
_entity.type
_entity.pdbx_description
1 polymer ?
#
loop_
_entity_poly.entity_id
_entity_poly.type
_entity_poly.pdbx_seq_one_letter_code
_entity_poly.pdbx_strand_id
1 'polypeptide(L)'
;MDNLTEANLKKLAGARSYDRALGYLDAVSGVEVGDGWVTASVHGTERYEVELTLDGPDGPAGECDCPYGMEGNFCKHLVALGLTVLAQRESLPRQRKAARDRAQDLDTWLSALSKDELLALLREQVDKDRQLRRRLELRAAGARGDLSGVRASVRDLLDARPFARYGYVEYADARAYADQAGQAVSAIGALTGSGRPADAIELTREAMRLLAEAAETVDDSDGWLGQVGADLAAAHLEACRAARPDPEELARWLVAQALGDYDAGLTDIDPLDYRDVLGDAGMAALRKLVVEAWRGNRTGWAEKYLMERLAKTAGDIDTVIAVHAADLTPNGHTHLLIARELDTARRSDEALSWAERGIREAKDLAAIDTALVDHLCERYAQADRLPDAVALRRDHFGARRSLLAYQQLRAAARAIDCWRAEREGALALLRADVDRGQQGGWYGDSVLVDALLDDQDTMAAWQAAVETGAHDRQWLKLADQVRADRPADALDVYLRLAEPLTTQTGNAVYEQLVGLLLSIRDCHHRLGTPDMFTAYVAALRASQRRKRNLMRLMDEQGL
;
A
#
# COMPACT_ATOMS: atom_id res chain seq x y z
N MET A 1 31.46 -0.17 6.39
CA MET A 1 31.84 0.34 5.05
C MET A 1 31.50 -0.63 3.92
N ASP A 2 31.31 -1.93 4.19
CA ASP A 2 30.97 -2.94 3.15
C ASP A 2 29.55 -2.79 2.55
N ASN A 3 28.72 -1.87 3.08
CA ASN A 3 27.29 -1.79 2.75
C ASN A 3 26.94 -0.70 1.73
N LEU A 4 27.78 0.31 1.48
CA LEU A 4 27.55 1.26 0.38
C LEU A 4 28.19 0.68 -0.89
N THR A 5 27.36 0.16 -1.79
CA THR A 5 27.78 -0.39 -3.09
C THR A 5 26.76 -0.02 -4.17
N GLU A 6 27.19 0.00 -5.43
CA GLU A 6 26.28 0.18 -6.56
C GLU A 6 25.11 -0.83 -6.55
N ALA A 7 25.41 -2.09 -6.20
CA ALA A 7 24.41 -3.15 -6.11
C ALA A 7 23.34 -2.86 -5.05
N ASN A 8 23.73 -2.34 -3.89
CA ASN A 8 22.79 -1.98 -2.83
C ASN A 8 21.95 -0.76 -3.21
N LEU A 9 22.56 0.28 -3.80
CA LEU A 9 21.82 1.44 -4.30
C LEU A 9 20.79 1.02 -5.37
N LYS A 10 21.17 0.10 -6.28
CA LYS A 10 20.26 -0.43 -7.31
C LYS A 10 19.14 -1.28 -6.73
N LYS A 11 19.43 -2.07 -5.69
CA LYS A 11 18.42 -2.89 -4.99
C LYS A 11 17.39 -2.02 -4.28
N LEU A 12 17.83 -0.97 -3.58
CA LEU A 12 16.97 -0.08 -2.81
C LEU A 12 16.08 0.79 -3.71
N ALA A 13 16.65 1.35 -4.78
CA ALA A 13 15.92 2.25 -5.66
C ALA A 13 15.11 1.56 -6.76
N GLY A 14 15.43 0.30 -7.06
CA GLY A 14 14.99 -0.40 -8.25
C GLY A 14 15.70 0.07 -9.54
N ALA A 15 15.67 -0.77 -10.57
CA ALA A 15 16.43 -0.54 -11.81
C ALA A 15 16.09 0.80 -12.48
N ARG A 16 14.81 1.17 -12.52
CA ARG A 16 14.35 2.41 -13.18
C ARG A 16 14.89 3.69 -12.52
N SER A 17 14.91 3.74 -11.19
CA SER A 17 15.43 4.92 -10.46
C SER A 17 16.95 4.99 -10.53
N TYR A 18 17.61 3.84 -10.48
CA TYR A 18 19.06 3.73 -10.64
C TYR A 18 19.53 4.23 -12.01
N ASP A 19 18.92 3.74 -13.09
CA ASP A 19 19.32 4.11 -14.45
C ASP A 19 19.10 5.61 -14.71
N ARG A 20 18.04 6.18 -14.13
CA ARG A 20 17.81 7.63 -14.18
C ARG A 20 18.85 8.42 -13.40
N ALA A 21 19.30 7.92 -12.24
CA ALA A 21 20.25 8.61 -11.37
C ALA A 21 21.60 8.88 -12.03
N LEU A 22 22.03 8.00 -12.95
CA LEU A 22 23.26 8.19 -13.73
C LEU A 22 23.28 9.52 -14.49
N GLY A 23 22.12 10.04 -14.90
CA GLY A 23 22.00 11.35 -15.54
C GLY A 23 22.04 12.56 -14.60
N TYR A 24 22.15 12.35 -13.28
CA TYR A 24 22.13 13.39 -12.26
C TYR A 24 23.45 13.51 -11.48
N LEU A 25 24.48 12.73 -11.80
CA LEU A 25 25.76 12.74 -11.08
C LEU A 25 26.40 14.14 -11.08
N ASP A 26 26.39 14.81 -12.23
CA ASP A 26 26.92 16.18 -12.39
C ASP A 26 26.01 17.25 -11.76
N ALA A 27 24.81 16.87 -11.30
CA ALA A 27 23.84 17.78 -10.67
C ALA A 27 23.87 17.74 -9.14
N VAL A 28 24.73 16.89 -8.56
CA VAL A 28 24.97 16.82 -7.12
C VAL A 28 25.96 17.92 -6.72
N SER A 29 25.58 18.77 -5.77
CA SER A 29 26.44 19.84 -5.26
C SER A 29 26.31 20.01 -3.75
N GLY A 30 27.30 20.66 -3.15
CA GLY A 30 27.32 20.90 -1.70
C GLY A 30 27.37 19.62 -0.86
N VAL A 31 28.14 18.61 -1.31
CA VAL A 31 28.28 17.35 -0.58
C VAL A 31 28.96 17.61 0.77
N GLU A 32 28.23 17.36 1.85
CA GLU A 32 28.73 17.45 3.22
C GLU A 32 28.74 16.06 3.85
N VAL A 33 29.91 15.66 4.34
CA VAL A 33 30.09 14.38 5.02
C VAL A 33 30.10 14.60 6.53
N GLY A 34 29.15 13.99 7.23
CA GLY A 34 29.05 13.94 8.68
C GLY A 34 29.62 12.64 9.27
N ASP A 35 29.43 12.45 10.58
CA ASP A 35 29.74 11.18 11.22
C ASP A 35 28.57 10.19 11.07
N GLY A 36 28.60 9.41 9.99
CA GLY A 36 27.58 8.37 9.71
C GLY A 36 26.52 8.77 8.69
N TRP A 37 26.50 10.03 8.25
CA TRP A 37 25.59 10.54 7.22
C TRP A 37 26.32 11.38 6.16
N VAL A 38 25.68 11.59 5.01
CA VAL A 38 26.12 12.50 3.94
C VAL A 38 24.91 13.27 3.43
N THR A 39 25.01 14.60 3.34
CA THR A 39 23.97 15.43 2.70
C THR A 39 24.48 16.08 1.43
N ALA A 40 23.57 16.44 0.53
CA ALA A 40 23.86 17.27 -0.64
C ALA A 40 22.57 17.89 -1.18
N SER A 41 22.72 18.92 -2.01
CA SER A 41 21.64 19.39 -2.88
C SER A 41 21.76 18.76 -4.27
N VAL A 42 20.66 18.24 -4.81
CA VAL A 42 20.60 17.65 -6.16
C VAL A 42 19.66 18.45 -7.05
N HIS A 43 20.18 18.94 -8.18
CA HIS A 43 19.42 19.79 -9.09
C HIS A 43 18.72 18.97 -10.17
N GLY A 44 17.39 19.02 -10.20
CA GLY A 44 16.56 18.40 -11.22
C GLY A 44 15.60 19.40 -11.86
N THR A 45 14.30 19.12 -11.77
CA THR A 45 13.26 20.11 -12.07
C THR A 45 13.30 21.27 -11.08
N GLU A 46 13.66 20.99 -9.84
CA GLU A 46 13.91 21.94 -8.75
C GLU A 46 15.19 21.52 -8.00
N ARG A 47 15.56 22.26 -6.96
CA ARG A 47 16.67 21.90 -6.06
C ARG A 47 16.11 21.07 -4.91
N TYR A 48 16.62 19.86 -4.75
CA TYR A 48 16.19 18.93 -3.71
C TYR A 48 17.29 18.75 -2.66
N GLU A 49 16.96 18.77 -1.38
CA GLU A 49 17.85 18.36 -0.29
C GLU A 49 17.79 16.84 -0.11
N VAL A 50 18.98 16.25 0.03
CA VAL A 50 19.15 14.80 0.06
C VAL A 50 20.08 14.44 1.21
N GLU A 51 19.67 13.48 2.03
CA GLU A 51 20.49 12.92 3.11
C GLU A 51 20.60 11.39 2.96
N LEU A 52 21.82 10.86 3.10
CA LEU A 52 22.10 9.43 3.15
C LEU A 52 22.73 9.06 4.49
N THR A 53 22.13 8.12 5.20
CA THR A 53 22.75 7.44 6.33
C THR A 53 23.55 6.24 5.83
N LEU A 54 24.83 6.16 6.16
CA LEU A 54 25.76 5.18 5.59
C LEU A 54 25.79 3.83 6.32
N ASP A 55 25.46 3.82 7.61
CA ASP A 55 25.72 2.69 8.52
C ASP A 55 24.42 2.10 9.11
N GLY A 56 23.43 1.82 8.26
CA GLY A 56 22.19 1.14 8.66
C GLY A 56 22.33 -0.40 8.71
N PRO A 57 21.48 -1.09 9.51
CA PRO A 57 21.50 -2.55 9.63
C PRO A 57 21.19 -3.29 8.31
N ASP A 58 20.39 -2.68 7.42
CA ASP A 58 19.98 -3.25 6.12
C ASP A 58 20.65 -2.60 4.90
N GLY A 59 21.66 -1.74 5.12
CA GLY A 59 22.32 -0.96 4.08
C GLY A 59 22.16 0.55 4.27
N PRO A 60 22.53 1.36 3.26
CA PRO A 60 22.33 2.80 3.33
C PRO A 60 20.84 3.14 3.29
N ALA A 61 20.40 4.03 4.17
CA ALA A 61 19.07 4.63 4.15
C ALA A 61 19.19 6.09 3.72
N GLY A 62 18.07 6.73 3.39
CA GLY A 62 18.12 8.17 3.17
C GLY A 62 16.78 8.80 2.87
N GLU A 63 16.78 10.12 2.99
CA GLU A 63 15.62 10.99 2.88
C GLU A 63 15.87 12.02 1.77
N CYS A 64 14.81 12.36 1.04
CA CYS A 64 14.87 13.38 0.00
C CYS A 64 13.53 14.10 -0.07
N ASP A 65 13.58 15.43 -0.09
CA ASP A 65 12.40 16.32 -0.17
C ASP A 65 11.72 16.33 -1.56
N CYS A 66 12.15 15.50 -2.51
CA CYS A 66 11.46 15.34 -3.78
C CYS A 66 10.15 14.54 -3.60
N PRO A 67 9.12 14.74 -4.45
CA PRO A 67 7.82 14.08 -4.27
C PRO A 67 7.90 12.56 -4.07
N TYR A 68 8.74 11.89 -4.88
CA TYR A 68 8.93 10.44 -4.76
C TYR A 68 9.67 10.01 -3.48
N GLY A 69 10.55 10.86 -2.97
CA GLY A 69 11.29 10.62 -1.72
C GLY A 69 10.44 10.87 -0.47
N MET A 70 9.54 11.87 -0.51
CA MET A 70 8.58 12.15 0.57
C MET A 70 7.58 11.00 0.77
N GLU A 71 7.31 10.21 -0.28
CA GLU A 71 6.57 8.94 -0.19
C GLU A 71 7.38 7.79 0.48
N GLY A 72 8.59 8.08 0.98
CA GLY A 72 9.48 7.09 1.61
C GLY A 72 10.28 6.22 0.63
N ASN A 73 10.24 6.51 -0.68
CA ASN A 73 10.96 5.72 -1.67
C ASN A 73 12.44 6.16 -1.79
N PHE A 74 13.31 5.18 -2.05
CA PHE A 74 14.71 5.45 -2.37
C PHE A 74 14.84 6.02 -3.79
N CYS A 75 14.79 7.35 -3.90
CA CYS A 75 14.69 8.06 -5.17
C CYS A 75 16.02 8.10 -5.95
N LYS A 76 15.94 8.56 -7.20
CA LYS A 76 17.12 8.74 -8.07
C LYS A 76 18.15 9.75 -7.51
N HIS A 77 17.72 10.72 -6.69
CA HIS A 77 18.64 11.72 -6.10
C HIS A 77 19.48 11.09 -4.99
N LEU A 78 18.89 10.21 -4.18
CA LEU A 78 19.59 9.39 -3.18
C LEU A 78 20.62 8.48 -3.85
N VAL A 79 20.26 7.85 -4.97
CA VAL A 79 21.23 7.06 -5.77
C VAL A 79 22.35 7.94 -6.32
N ALA A 80 22.03 9.11 -6.86
CA ALA A 80 23.03 10.03 -7.41
C ALA A 80 24.04 10.48 -6.33
N LEU A 81 23.57 10.86 -5.15
CA LEU A 81 24.44 11.18 -4.01
C LEU A 81 25.28 9.97 -3.60
N GLY A 82 24.68 8.78 -3.51
CA GLY A 82 25.39 7.55 -3.14
C GLY A 82 26.51 7.19 -4.12
N LEU A 83 26.27 7.33 -5.42
CA LEU A 83 27.27 7.12 -6.47
C LEU A 83 28.38 8.19 -6.42
N THR A 84 28.04 9.45 -6.17
CA THR A 84 29.02 10.53 -5.99
C THR A 84 29.93 10.26 -4.79
N VAL A 85 29.37 9.75 -3.68
CA VAL A 85 30.14 9.34 -2.49
C VAL A 85 31.03 8.13 -2.80
N LEU A 86 30.51 7.14 -3.55
CA LEU A 86 31.28 5.97 -3.98
C LEU A 86 32.48 6.33 -4.86
N ALA A 87 32.32 7.32 -5.75
CA ALA A 87 33.41 7.83 -6.58
C ALA A 87 34.54 8.47 -5.71
N GLN A 88 34.20 8.96 -4.52
CA GLN A 88 35.14 9.56 -3.56
C GLN A 88 35.50 8.63 -2.39
N ARG A 89 35.28 7.32 -2.52
CA ARG A 89 35.43 6.33 -1.42
C ARG A 89 36.77 6.37 -0.69
N GLU A 90 37.85 6.75 -1.37
CA GLU A 90 39.20 6.79 -0.77
C GLU A 90 39.39 7.99 0.17
N SER A 91 38.71 9.11 -0.11
CA SER A 91 38.76 10.31 0.73
C SER A 91 37.73 10.28 1.86
N LEU A 92 36.68 9.47 1.72
CA LEU A 92 35.56 9.37 2.66
C LEU A 92 35.99 9.05 4.11
N PRO A 93 36.89 8.09 4.41
CA PRO A 93 37.33 7.84 5.79
C PRO A 93 38.00 9.05 6.43
N ARG A 94 38.79 9.81 5.65
CA ARG A 94 39.44 11.04 6.11
C ARG A 94 38.41 12.15 6.34
N GLN A 95 37.43 12.31 5.45
CA GLN A 95 36.36 13.29 5.61
C GLN A 95 35.47 12.98 6.81
N ARG A 96 35.09 11.71 7.01
CA ARG A 96 34.35 11.24 8.19
C ARG A 96 35.14 11.48 9.47
N LYS A 97 36.43 11.15 9.49
CA LYS A 97 37.29 11.44 10.64
C LYS A 97 37.31 12.94 10.93
N ALA A 98 37.53 13.78 9.92
CA ALA A 98 37.53 15.23 10.09
C ALA A 98 36.17 15.78 10.56
N ALA A 99 35.05 15.20 10.10
CA ALA A 99 33.71 15.55 10.55
C ALA A 99 33.48 15.15 12.02
N ARG A 100 33.90 13.95 12.39
CA ARG A 100 33.88 13.46 13.77
C ARG A 100 34.75 14.31 14.68
N ASP A 101 35.96 14.68 14.25
CA ASP A 101 36.85 15.56 14.99
C ASP A 101 36.19 16.94 15.18
N ARG A 102 35.58 17.54 14.13
CA ARG A 102 34.81 18.80 14.25
C ARG A 102 33.62 18.68 15.20
N ALA A 103 32.86 17.59 15.14
CA ALA A 103 31.72 17.36 16.04
C ALA A 103 32.18 17.19 17.49
N GLN A 104 33.29 16.47 17.71
CA GLN A 104 33.92 16.31 19.02
C GLN A 104 34.48 17.63 19.55
N ASP A 105 35.08 18.46 18.70
CA ASP A 105 35.56 19.79 19.06
C ASP A 105 34.40 20.71 19.45
N LEU A 106 33.28 20.67 18.70
CA LEU A 106 32.07 21.40 19.04
C LEU A 106 31.49 20.94 20.39
N ASP A 107 31.38 19.64 20.61
CA ASP A 107 30.89 19.06 21.87
C ASP A 107 31.81 19.41 23.05
N THR A 108 33.13 19.35 22.85
CA THR A 108 34.13 19.75 23.84
C THR A 108 34.01 21.23 24.18
N TRP A 109 33.82 22.08 23.16
CA TRP A 109 33.60 23.51 23.36
C TRP A 109 32.31 23.79 24.13
N LEU A 110 31.17 23.20 23.70
CA LEU A 110 29.88 23.35 24.38
C LEU A 110 29.95 22.86 25.83
N SER A 111 30.66 21.74 26.09
CA SER A 111 30.84 21.18 27.43
C SER A 111 31.75 22.03 28.33
N ALA A 112 32.67 22.79 27.75
CA ALA A 112 33.56 23.69 28.48
C ALA A 112 32.90 25.03 28.83
N LEU A 113 31.79 25.39 28.17
CA LEU A 113 31.05 26.61 28.46
C LEU A 113 30.42 26.56 29.85
N SER A 114 30.43 27.72 30.52
CA SER A 114 29.67 27.90 31.74
C SER A 114 28.16 27.84 31.46
N LYS A 115 27.38 27.58 32.52
CA LYS A 115 25.91 27.60 32.44
C LYS A 115 25.36 28.91 31.85
N ASP A 116 25.97 30.05 32.19
CA ASP A 116 25.51 31.36 31.73
C ASP A 116 25.78 31.58 30.24
N GLU A 117 26.90 31.09 29.72
CA GLU A 117 27.23 31.12 28.29
C GLU A 117 26.31 30.20 27.48
N LEU A 118 26.03 28.99 27.98
CA LEU A 118 25.06 28.08 27.37
C LEU A 118 23.65 28.68 27.35
N LEU A 119 23.24 29.33 28.44
CA LEU A 119 21.95 30.04 28.51
C LEU A 119 21.89 31.21 27.52
N ALA A 120 23.00 31.93 27.30
CA ALA A 120 23.05 33.02 26.32
C ALA A 120 22.87 32.48 24.89
N LEU A 121 23.57 31.40 24.52
CA LEU A 121 23.41 30.74 23.22
C LEU A 121 21.97 30.24 23.01
N LEU A 122 21.37 29.61 24.03
CA LEU A 122 19.99 29.13 23.94
C LEU A 122 19.00 30.29 23.80
N ARG A 123 19.20 31.39 24.53
CA ARG A 123 18.37 32.61 24.39
C ARG A 123 18.48 33.20 22.99
N GLU A 124 19.66 33.22 22.40
CA GLU A 124 19.85 33.67 21.02
C GLU A 124 19.06 32.81 20.02
N GLN A 125 19.05 31.49 20.19
CA GLN A 125 18.23 30.61 19.36
C GLN A 125 16.74 30.83 19.60
N VAL A 126 16.31 31.01 20.85
CA VAL A 126 14.91 31.34 21.22
C VAL A 126 14.45 32.70 20.67
N ASP A 127 15.38 33.64 20.50
CA ASP A 127 15.13 34.94 19.87
C ASP A 127 14.95 34.84 18.36
N LYS A 128 15.63 33.88 17.71
CA LYS A 128 15.56 33.66 16.26
C LYS A 128 14.43 32.70 15.85
N ASP A 129 14.11 31.72 16.68
CA ASP A 129 13.15 30.66 16.38
C ASP A 129 11.91 30.74 17.29
N ARG A 130 10.79 31.18 16.69
CA ARG A 130 9.50 31.31 17.37
C ARG A 130 8.92 29.95 17.79
N GLN A 131 9.15 28.88 17.04
CA GLN A 131 8.67 27.54 17.39
C GLN A 131 9.46 26.99 18.58
N LEU A 132 10.79 27.13 18.56
CA LEU A 132 11.64 26.77 19.70
C LEU A 132 11.24 27.54 20.96
N ARG A 133 10.97 28.84 20.84
CA ARG A 133 10.47 29.67 21.95
C ARG A 133 9.22 29.09 22.57
N ARG A 134 8.16 28.89 21.77
CA ARG A 134 6.88 28.34 22.24
C ARG A 134 7.08 27.00 22.94
N ARG A 135 7.87 26.10 22.34
CA ARG A 135 8.18 24.78 22.92
C ARG A 135 8.87 24.86 24.29
N LEU A 136 9.82 25.79 24.46
CA LEU A 136 10.52 25.97 25.74
C LEU A 136 9.66 26.69 26.79
N GLU A 137 8.84 27.66 26.38
CA GLU A 137 7.85 28.32 27.26
C GLU A 137 6.85 27.29 27.82
N LEU A 138 6.39 26.34 27.00
CA LEU A 138 5.52 25.24 27.42
C LEU A 138 6.16 24.34 28.45
N ARG A 139 7.39 23.87 28.18
CA ARG A 139 8.15 23.06 29.14
C ARG A 139 8.37 23.81 30.45
N ALA A 140 8.64 25.10 30.39
CA ALA A 140 8.82 25.94 31.57
C ALA A 140 7.50 26.14 32.36
N ALA A 141 6.36 26.28 31.67
CA ALA A 141 5.04 26.35 32.31
C ALA A 141 4.67 25.02 33.00
N GLY A 142 4.89 23.89 32.32
CA GLY A 142 4.70 22.55 32.88
C GLY A 142 5.54 22.32 34.14
N ALA A 143 6.84 22.65 34.09
CA ALA A 143 7.74 22.53 35.24
C ALA A 143 7.36 23.42 36.44
N ARG A 144 6.70 24.56 36.21
CA ARG A 144 6.21 25.46 37.27
C ARG A 144 4.86 25.06 37.86
N GLY A 145 4.20 24.04 37.30
CA GLY A 145 2.88 23.63 37.76
C GLY A 145 1.71 24.44 37.18
N ASP A 146 1.92 25.31 36.18
CA ASP A 146 0.87 26.13 35.57
C ASP A 146 0.02 25.32 34.58
N LEU A 147 -0.92 24.53 35.10
CA LEU A 147 -1.80 23.69 34.28
C LEU A 147 -2.71 24.53 33.37
N SER A 148 -3.17 25.68 33.84
CA SER A 148 -4.00 26.59 33.06
C SER A 148 -3.29 27.09 31.82
N GLY A 149 -2.02 27.51 31.96
CA GLY A 149 -1.18 27.94 30.85
C GLY A 149 -0.93 26.80 29.87
N VAL A 150 -0.57 25.61 30.36
CA VAL A 150 -0.34 24.44 29.49
C VAL A 150 -1.61 24.05 28.74
N ARG A 151 -2.78 24.01 29.40
CA ARG A 151 -4.06 23.72 28.75
C ARG A 151 -4.42 24.77 27.69
N ALA A 152 -4.24 26.06 27.99
CA ALA A 152 -4.50 27.12 27.02
C ALA A 152 -3.62 26.97 25.78
N SER A 153 -2.34 26.67 25.97
CA SER A 153 -1.45 26.48 24.84
C SER A 153 -1.68 25.20 24.05
N VAL A 154 -2.08 24.09 24.69
CA VAL A 154 -2.50 22.88 23.96
C VAL A 154 -3.69 23.19 23.07
N ARG A 155 -4.67 23.96 23.56
CA ARG A 155 -5.81 24.43 22.73
C ARG A 155 -5.36 25.29 21.56
N ASP A 156 -4.43 26.22 21.80
CA ASP A 156 -3.89 27.08 20.73
C ASP A 156 -3.11 26.28 19.67
N LEU A 157 -2.40 25.22 20.07
CA LEU A 157 -1.64 24.35 19.16
C LEU A 157 -2.56 23.47 18.31
N LEU A 158 -3.70 23.05 18.86
CA LEU A 158 -4.70 22.25 18.15
C LEU A 158 -5.69 23.11 17.34
N ASP A 159 -5.62 24.44 17.44
CA ASP A 159 -6.46 25.34 16.65
C ASP A 159 -6.03 25.35 15.18
N ALA A 160 -6.90 24.81 14.31
CA ALA A 160 -6.70 24.78 12.86
C ALA A 160 -7.02 26.11 12.16
N ARG A 161 -7.73 27.03 12.82
CA ARG A 161 -8.18 28.31 12.20
C ARG A 161 -7.06 29.15 11.57
N PRO A 162 -5.83 29.22 12.12
CA PRO A 162 -4.73 29.95 11.48
C PRO A 162 -4.35 29.42 10.10
N PHE A 163 -4.64 28.15 9.81
CA PHE A 163 -4.37 27.48 8.53
C PHE A 163 -5.62 27.42 7.64
N ALA A 164 -6.81 27.58 8.21
CA ALA A 164 -8.09 27.43 7.51
C ALA A 164 -8.52 28.71 6.76
N ARG A 165 -7.74 29.16 5.77
CA ARG A 165 -7.99 30.42 5.04
C ARG A 165 -9.40 30.53 4.43
N TYR A 166 -9.97 29.39 4.02
CA TYR A 166 -11.28 29.30 3.38
C TYR A 166 -12.31 28.55 4.22
N GLY A 167 -12.08 28.45 5.53
CA GLY A 167 -12.91 27.65 6.44
C GLY A 167 -12.57 26.16 6.44
N TYR A 168 -11.52 25.76 5.71
CA TYR A 168 -10.87 24.45 5.77
C TYR A 168 -9.37 24.62 5.54
N VAL A 169 -8.56 23.69 6.07
CA VAL A 169 -7.12 23.62 5.88
C VAL A 169 -6.84 22.84 4.59
N GLU A 170 -6.21 23.49 3.62
CA GLU A 170 -5.84 22.89 2.34
C GLU A 170 -4.69 21.89 2.49
N TYR A 171 -4.60 20.94 1.57
CA TYR A 171 -3.53 19.92 1.52
C TYR A 171 -2.12 20.52 1.71
N ALA A 172 -1.83 21.67 1.08
CA ALA A 172 -0.53 22.33 1.18
C ALA A 172 -0.20 22.86 2.60
N ASP A 173 -1.22 23.17 3.41
CA ASP A 173 -1.07 23.68 4.77
C ASP A 173 -1.28 22.59 5.83
N ALA A 174 -1.83 21.42 5.45
CA ALA A 174 -2.13 20.31 6.35
C ALA A 174 -0.90 19.82 7.11
N ARG A 175 0.25 19.69 6.44
CA ARG A 175 1.52 19.30 7.09
C ARG A 175 1.96 20.32 8.14
N ALA A 176 1.89 21.61 7.82
CA ALA A 176 2.27 22.67 8.75
C ALA A 176 1.35 22.74 9.97
N TYR A 177 0.05 22.48 9.77
CA TYR A 177 -0.89 22.33 10.88
C TYR A 177 -0.57 21.10 11.73
N ALA A 178 -0.31 19.94 11.12
CA ALA A 178 0.06 18.73 11.85
C ALA A 178 1.35 18.92 12.67
N ASP A 179 2.37 19.62 12.13
CA ASP A 179 3.58 19.97 12.86
C ASP A 179 3.31 20.91 14.06
N GLN A 180 2.31 21.79 13.95
CA GLN A 180 1.84 22.59 15.08
C GLN A 180 1.13 21.71 16.12
N ALA A 181 0.18 20.87 15.68
CA ALA A 181 -0.59 19.99 16.54
C ALA A 181 0.30 18.99 17.30
N GLY A 182 1.34 18.45 16.66
CA GLY A 182 2.33 17.55 17.28
C GLY A 182 3.11 18.19 18.45
N GLN A 183 3.20 19.53 18.51
CA GLN A 183 3.79 20.21 19.67
C GLN A 183 2.91 20.06 20.93
N ALA A 184 1.60 19.84 20.78
CA ALA A 184 0.71 19.57 21.91
C ALA A 184 1.10 18.25 22.60
N VAL A 185 1.42 17.21 21.84
CA VAL A 185 1.93 15.92 22.36
C VAL A 185 3.17 16.16 23.23
N SER A 186 4.14 16.93 22.72
CA SER A 186 5.37 17.26 23.45
C SER A 186 5.10 18.03 24.75
N ALA A 187 4.11 18.94 24.75
CA ALA A 187 3.73 19.70 25.93
C ALA A 187 3.07 18.80 26.98
N ILE A 188 2.23 17.87 26.57
CA ILE A 188 1.54 16.93 27.46
C ILE A 188 2.53 15.90 28.02
N GLY A 189 3.42 15.35 27.19
CA GLY A 189 4.47 14.43 27.65
C GLY A 189 5.40 15.05 28.70
N ALA A 190 5.66 16.36 28.62
CA ALA A 190 6.42 17.08 29.65
C ALA A 190 5.72 17.11 31.01
N LEU A 191 4.38 17.06 31.07
CA LEU A 191 3.64 16.92 32.33
C LEU A 191 3.89 15.56 32.97
N THR A 192 3.85 14.48 32.18
CA THR A 192 4.21 13.13 32.64
C THR A 192 5.64 13.10 33.20
N GLY A 193 6.61 13.63 32.44
CA GLY A 193 8.01 13.67 32.85
C GLY A 193 8.31 14.56 34.06
N SER A 194 7.46 15.56 34.35
CA SER A 194 7.59 16.44 35.52
C SER A 194 6.83 15.94 36.76
N GLY A 195 6.34 14.69 36.73
CA GLY A 195 5.66 14.08 37.88
C GLY A 195 4.18 14.48 38.01
N ARG A 196 3.56 14.95 36.92
CA ARG A 196 2.14 15.29 36.84
C ARG A 196 1.34 14.40 35.87
N PRO A 197 1.44 13.06 35.96
CA PRO A 197 0.83 12.17 34.98
C PRO A 197 -0.71 12.18 35.02
N ALA A 198 -1.34 12.47 36.16
CA ALA A 198 -2.81 12.60 36.23
C ALA A 198 -3.32 13.79 35.39
N ASP A 199 -2.62 14.92 35.43
CA ASP A 199 -2.96 16.08 34.61
C ASP A 199 -2.73 15.81 33.12
N ALA A 200 -1.71 15.00 32.79
CA ALA A 200 -1.43 14.58 31.43
C ALA A 200 -2.52 13.66 30.85
N ILE A 201 -3.12 12.77 31.67
CA ILE A 201 -4.28 11.95 31.27
C ILE A 201 -5.45 12.85 30.87
N GLU A 202 -5.84 13.78 31.74
CA GLU A 202 -6.96 14.69 31.44
C GLU A 202 -6.71 15.52 30.19
N LEU A 203 -5.47 16.02 30.02
CA LEU A 203 -5.14 16.89 28.90
C LEU A 203 -4.98 16.13 27.57
N THR A 204 -4.51 14.88 27.59
CA THR A 204 -4.49 14.02 26.38
C THR A 204 -5.91 13.69 25.92
N ARG A 205 -6.82 13.32 26.84
CA ARG A 205 -8.24 13.08 26.51
C ARG A 205 -8.89 14.34 25.89
N GLU A 206 -8.62 15.51 26.45
CA GLU A 206 -9.09 16.79 25.90
C GLU A 206 -8.48 17.08 24.51
N ALA A 207 -7.18 16.82 24.34
CA ALA A 207 -6.46 17.04 23.08
C ALA A 207 -6.95 16.15 21.95
N MET A 208 -7.22 14.86 22.22
CA MET A 208 -7.77 13.93 21.22
C MET A 208 -9.10 14.42 20.66
N ARG A 209 -10.01 14.89 21.53
CA ARG A 209 -11.29 15.46 21.10
C ARG A 209 -11.10 16.71 20.23
N LEU A 210 -10.20 17.61 20.62
CA LEU A 210 -9.92 18.83 19.86
C LEU A 210 -9.29 18.52 18.49
N LEU A 211 -8.40 17.53 18.43
CA LEU A 211 -7.79 17.08 17.17
C LEU A 211 -8.85 16.48 16.23
N ALA A 212 -9.76 15.67 16.76
CA ALA A 212 -10.87 15.09 16.00
C ALA A 212 -11.80 16.16 15.43
N GLU A 213 -12.17 17.16 16.24
CA GLU A 213 -12.97 18.31 15.79
C GLU A 213 -12.25 19.10 14.69
N ALA A 214 -10.93 19.23 14.77
CA ALA A 214 -10.16 19.92 13.74
C ALA A 214 -10.06 19.12 12.44
N ALA A 215 -9.94 17.79 12.53
CA ALA A 215 -9.78 16.90 11.38
C ALA A 215 -10.97 16.95 10.41
N GLU A 216 -12.18 17.25 10.88
CA GLU A 216 -13.36 17.50 10.03
C GLU A 216 -13.16 18.65 9.02
N THR A 217 -12.17 19.51 9.26
CA THR A 217 -11.90 20.72 8.48
C THR A 217 -10.54 20.70 7.79
N VAL A 218 -9.84 19.56 7.77
CA VAL A 218 -8.47 19.43 7.24
C VAL A 218 -8.42 18.39 6.13
N ASP A 219 -7.79 18.73 5.01
CA ASP A 219 -7.42 17.75 3.98
C ASP A 219 -6.20 16.93 4.43
N ASP A 220 -6.46 15.87 5.18
CA ASP A 220 -5.43 14.95 5.71
C ASP A 220 -5.20 13.73 4.82
N SER A 221 -5.19 13.92 3.50
CA SER A 221 -5.02 12.82 2.53
C SER A 221 -3.74 11.99 2.74
N ASP A 222 -2.70 12.59 3.34
CA ASP A 222 -1.43 11.93 3.68
C ASP A 222 -1.39 11.32 5.10
N GLY A 223 -2.45 11.47 5.90
CA GLY A 223 -2.56 10.87 7.24
C GLY A 223 -1.69 11.52 8.32
N TRP A 224 -1.32 12.78 8.17
CA TRP A 224 -0.49 13.51 9.14
C TRP A 224 -1.19 13.70 10.48
N LEU A 225 -2.51 13.94 10.50
CA LEU A 225 -3.28 14.04 11.74
C LEU A 225 -3.44 12.67 12.41
N GLY A 226 -3.53 11.60 11.62
CA GLY A 226 -3.49 10.23 12.15
C GLY A 226 -2.22 9.98 12.97
N GLN A 227 -1.06 10.44 12.51
CA GLN A 227 0.19 10.33 13.29
C GLN A 227 0.13 11.13 14.60
N VAL A 228 -0.42 12.35 14.59
CA VAL A 228 -0.59 13.14 15.82
C VAL A 228 -1.57 12.47 16.79
N GLY A 229 -2.64 11.86 16.28
CA GLY A 229 -3.60 11.07 17.06
C GLY A 229 -2.95 9.86 17.73
N ALA A 230 -2.17 9.09 16.99
CA ALA A 230 -1.39 7.97 17.52
C ALA A 230 -0.38 8.42 18.59
N ASP A 231 0.29 9.55 18.39
CA ASP A 231 1.24 10.12 19.35
C ASP A 231 0.54 10.59 20.64
N LEU A 232 -0.67 11.16 20.54
CA LEU A 232 -1.52 11.47 21.70
C LEU A 232 -1.94 10.20 22.45
N ALA A 233 -2.29 9.13 21.72
CA ALA A 233 -2.63 7.84 22.32
C ALA A 233 -1.46 7.22 23.09
N ALA A 234 -0.26 7.29 22.53
CA ALA A 234 0.97 6.86 23.20
C ALA A 234 1.23 7.69 24.47
N ALA A 235 1.12 9.03 24.39
CA ALA A 235 1.28 9.91 25.54
C ALA A 235 0.25 9.63 26.65
N HIS A 236 -1.00 9.31 26.28
CA HIS A 236 -2.05 8.94 27.25
C HIS A 236 -1.71 7.61 27.95
N LEU A 237 -1.25 6.61 27.20
CA LEU A 237 -0.82 5.32 27.77
C LEU A 237 0.37 5.48 28.73
N GLU A 238 1.38 6.27 28.36
CA GLU A 238 2.52 6.58 29.23
C GLU A 238 2.08 7.28 30.52
N ALA A 239 1.19 8.28 30.40
CA ALA A 239 0.62 8.97 31.55
C ALA A 239 -0.18 8.00 32.46
N CYS A 240 -0.96 7.10 31.86
CA CYS A 240 -1.70 6.05 32.57
C CYS A 240 -0.76 5.08 33.32
N ARG A 241 0.36 4.68 32.71
CA ARG A 241 1.38 3.84 33.37
C ARG A 241 2.03 4.53 34.57
N ALA A 242 2.27 5.83 34.47
CA ALA A 242 2.89 6.64 35.52
C ALA A 242 1.90 6.99 36.66
N ALA A 243 0.67 7.35 36.34
CA ALA A 243 -0.34 7.75 37.33
C ALA A 243 -1.04 6.56 38.00
N ARG A 244 -1.17 5.43 37.30
CA ARG A 244 -2.02 4.29 37.70
C ARG A 244 -3.44 4.75 38.09
N PRO A 245 -4.22 5.28 37.13
CA PRO A 245 -5.59 5.74 37.39
C PRO A 245 -6.50 4.57 37.80
N ASP A 246 -7.71 4.89 38.26
CA ASP A 246 -8.71 3.87 38.59
C ASP A 246 -8.97 2.97 37.37
N PRO A 247 -8.75 1.65 37.49
CA PRO A 247 -8.77 0.75 36.34
C PRO A 247 -10.18 0.54 35.76
N GLU A 248 -11.24 0.72 36.55
CA GLU A 248 -12.62 0.60 36.07
C GLU A 248 -13.09 1.88 35.36
N GLU A 249 -12.68 3.05 35.85
CA GLU A 249 -12.84 4.33 35.15
C GLU A 249 -12.14 4.30 33.79
N LEU A 250 -10.87 3.89 33.77
CA LEU A 250 -10.09 3.82 32.55
C LEU A 250 -10.71 2.83 31.55
N ALA A 251 -11.14 1.64 32.00
CA ALA A 251 -11.84 0.69 31.15
C ALA A 251 -13.10 1.28 30.52
N ARG A 252 -13.88 2.05 31.29
CA ARG A 252 -15.10 2.70 30.79
C ARG A 252 -14.79 3.77 29.75
N TRP A 253 -13.75 4.57 30.01
CA TRP A 253 -13.30 5.58 29.05
C TRP A 253 -12.82 4.94 27.74
N LEU A 254 -11.98 3.89 27.81
CA LEU A 254 -11.46 3.19 26.63
C LEU A 254 -12.58 2.55 25.79
N VAL A 255 -13.57 1.93 26.42
CA VAL A 255 -14.70 1.34 25.70
C VAL A 255 -15.58 2.44 25.09
N ALA A 256 -15.82 3.54 25.79
CA ALA A 256 -16.57 4.68 25.23
C ALA A 256 -15.83 5.32 24.05
N GLN A 257 -14.50 5.41 24.13
CA GLN A 257 -13.65 5.90 23.06
C GLN A 257 -13.74 4.99 21.83
N ALA A 258 -13.59 3.68 22.01
CA ALA A 258 -13.59 2.71 20.91
C ALA A 258 -14.98 2.47 20.28
N LEU A 259 -16.07 2.68 21.03
CA LEU A 259 -17.44 2.55 20.52
C LEU A 259 -18.02 3.85 19.98
N GLY A 260 -17.44 4.99 20.35
CA GLY A 260 -17.91 6.30 19.92
C GLY A 260 -17.25 6.75 18.62
N ASP A 261 -17.86 7.76 18.00
CA ASP A 261 -17.30 8.45 16.82
C ASP A 261 -16.43 9.65 17.26
N TYR A 262 -15.77 9.54 18.42
CA TYR A 262 -15.20 10.69 19.13
C TYR A 262 -13.83 11.14 18.61
N ASP A 263 -13.14 10.32 17.80
CA ASP A 263 -11.80 10.61 17.30
C ASP A 263 -11.63 10.58 15.78
N ALA A 264 -12.72 10.41 15.02
CA ALA A 264 -12.70 10.25 13.57
C ALA A 264 -11.75 9.12 13.08
N GLY A 265 -11.42 8.14 13.94
CA GLY A 265 -10.44 7.09 13.64
C GLY A 265 -8.97 7.56 13.67
N LEU A 266 -8.65 8.70 14.29
CA LEU A 266 -7.30 9.24 14.32
C LEU A 266 -6.38 8.57 15.35
N THR A 267 -6.93 8.11 16.48
CA THR A 267 -6.09 7.62 17.59
C THR A 267 -5.81 6.14 17.53
N ASP A 268 -6.67 5.37 16.84
CA ASP A 268 -6.62 3.90 16.75
C ASP A 268 -6.38 3.20 18.10
N ILE A 269 -6.92 3.75 19.19
CA ILE A 269 -6.75 3.18 20.54
C ILE A 269 -7.41 1.80 20.60
N ASP A 270 -6.60 0.75 20.76
CA ASP A 270 -7.08 -0.57 21.19
C ASP A 270 -7.10 -0.62 22.73
N PRO A 271 -8.27 -0.81 23.36
CA PRO A 271 -8.35 -0.96 24.82
C PRO A 271 -7.47 -2.08 25.40
N LEU A 272 -7.09 -3.08 24.61
CA LEU A 272 -6.20 -4.17 25.02
C LEU A 272 -4.73 -3.74 25.18
N ASP A 273 -4.31 -2.64 24.57
CA ASP A 273 -2.95 -2.10 24.73
C ASP A 273 -2.71 -1.56 26.14
N TYR A 274 -3.79 -1.27 26.87
CA TYR A 274 -3.79 -0.79 28.24
C TYR A 274 -3.82 -1.92 29.29
N ARG A 275 -3.71 -3.20 28.88
CA ARG A 275 -3.82 -4.36 29.77
C ARG A 275 -2.91 -4.29 31.00
N ASP A 276 -1.69 -3.76 30.87
CA ASP A 276 -0.75 -3.63 31.98
C ASP A 276 -1.13 -2.54 32.99
N VAL A 277 -1.93 -1.56 32.58
CA VAL A 277 -2.49 -0.52 33.45
C VAL A 277 -3.82 -0.96 34.06
N LEU A 278 -4.67 -1.59 33.26
CA LEU A 278 -6.01 -2.04 33.68
C LEU A 278 -5.94 -3.14 34.76
N GLY A 279 -4.96 -4.04 34.67
CA GLY A 279 -4.89 -5.22 35.53
C GLY A 279 -6.16 -6.07 35.48
N ASP A 280 -6.33 -6.98 36.43
CA ASP A 280 -7.47 -7.91 36.41
C ASP A 280 -8.82 -7.22 36.60
N ALA A 281 -8.88 -6.21 37.47
CA ALA A 281 -10.10 -5.46 37.77
C ALA A 281 -10.59 -4.66 36.55
N GLY A 282 -9.71 -3.87 35.93
CA GLY A 282 -10.04 -3.09 34.74
C GLY A 282 -10.37 -3.99 33.55
N MET A 283 -9.65 -5.09 33.37
CA MET A 283 -9.95 -6.07 32.32
C MET A 283 -11.31 -6.76 32.53
N ALA A 284 -11.73 -7.00 33.78
CA ALA A 284 -13.05 -7.52 34.09
C ALA A 284 -14.16 -6.51 33.77
N ALA A 285 -13.96 -5.24 34.13
CA ALA A 285 -14.89 -4.16 33.79
C ALA A 285 -15.00 -3.97 32.26
N LEU A 286 -13.87 -3.96 31.55
CA LEU A 286 -13.80 -3.86 30.10
C LEU A 286 -14.55 -5.00 29.41
N ARG A 287 -14.32 -6.26 29.82
CA ARG A 287 -15.05 -7.42 29.30
C ARG A 287 -16.56 -7.27 29.48
N LYS A 288 -17.00 -6.84 30.66
CA LYS A 288 -18.42 -6.64 30.95
C LYS A 288 -19.04 -5.60 30.01
N LEU A 289 -18.38 -4.45 29.85
CA LEU A 289 -18.85 -3.35 29.01
C LEU A 289 -18.92 -3.74 27.53
N VAL A 290 -17.90 -4.41 27.00
CA VAL A 290 -17.90 -4.86 25.59
C VAL A 290 -18.99 -5.92 25.35
N VAL A 291 -19.20 -6.86 26.28
CA VAL A 291 -20.29 -7.84 26.17
C VAL A 291 -21.66 -7.17 26.23
N GLU A 292 -21.85 -6.16 27.08
CA GLU A 292 -23.09 -5.38 27.15
C GLU A 292 -23.33 -4.60 25.85
N ALA A 293 -22.31 -3.94 25.30
CA ALA A 293 -22.39 -3.21 24.03
C ALA A 293 -22.73 -4.16 22.86
N TRP A 294 -22.00 -5.29 22.74
CA TRP A 294 -22.26 -6.31 21.74
C TRP A 294 -23.67 -6.89 21.81
N ARG A 295 -24.22 -7.07 23.02
CA ARG A 295 -25.61 -7.52 23.20
C ARG A 295 -26.62 -6.45 22.77
N GLY A 296 -26.28 -5.16 22.94
CA GLY A 296 -27.10 -4.04 22.50
C GLY A 296 -27.12 -3.86 20.98
N ASN A 297 -25.97 -4.10 20.31
CA ASN A 297 -25.82 -3.92 18.86
C ASN A 297 -24.88 -4.98 18.25
N ARG A 298 -25.48 -6.02 17.65
CA ARG A 298 -24.73 -7.14 17.04
C ARG A 298 -24.25 -6.89 15.60
N THR A 299 -24.65 -5.77 15.02
CA THR A 299 -24.31 -5.39 13.63
C THR A 299 -23.34 -4.22 13.57
N GLY A 300 -23.11 -3.56 14.71
CA GLY A 300 -22.16 -2.45 14.80
C GLY A 300 -20.72 -2.93 14.61
N TRP A 301 -19.97 -2.20 13.80
CA TRP A 301 -18.59 -2.56 13.45
C TRP A 301 -17.68 -2.49 14.67
N ALA A 302 -17.77 -1.43 15.49
CA ALA A 302 -16.94 -1.24 16.67
C ALA A 302 -17.22 -2.32 17.75
N GLU A 303 -18.49 -2.62 18.01
CA GLU A 303 -18.89 -3.67 18.95
C GLU A 303 -18.40 -5.05 18.49
N LYS A 304 -18.54 -5.35 17.20
CA LYS A 304 -18.05 -6.59 16.59
C LYS A 304 -16.54 -6.69 16.74
N TYR A 305 -15.81 -5.64 16.38
CA TYR A 305 -14.35 -5.58 16.46
C TYR A 305 -13.86 -5.81 17.89
N LEU A 306 -14.37 -5.07 18.87
CA LEU A 306 -13.96 -5.21 20.27
C LEU A 306 -14.28 -6.60 20.84
N MET A 307 -15.47 -7.14 20.52
CA MET A 307 -15.87 -8.46 20.98
C MET A 307 -14.99 -9.56 20.37
N GLU A 308 -14.67 -9.46 19.08
CA GLU A 308 -13.76 -10.36 18.38
C GLU A 308 -12.34 -10.31 18.98
N ARG A 309 -11.80 -9.10 19.19
CA ARG A 309 -10.48 -8.87 19.80
C ARG A 309 -10.38 -9.49 21.19
N LEU A 310 -11.42 -9.32 22.02
CA LEU A 310 -11.47 -9.93 23.34
C LEU A 310 -11.50 -11.46 23.29
N ALA A 311 -12.34 -12.02 22.43
CA ALA A 311 -12.48 -13.46 22.28
C ALA A 311 -11.18 -14.11 21.78
N LYS A 312 -10.52 -13.51 20.77
CA LYS A 312 -9.21 -13.95 20.27
C LYS A 312 -8.14 -13.92 21.35
N THR A 313 -8.08 -12.85 22.14
CA THR A 313 -7.11 -12.72 23.25
C THR A 313 -7.35 -13.75 24.35
N ALA A 314 -8.62 -14.12 24.59
CA ALA A 314 -8.99 -15.15 25.55
C ALA A 314 -8.83 -16.59 25.00
N GLY A 315 -8.57 -16.76 23.69
CA GLY A 315 -8.60 -18.06 23.02
C GLY A 315 -10.01 -18.66 22.94
N ASP A 316 -11.06 -17.85 23.08
CA ASP A 316 -12.46 -18.27 23.01
C ASP A 316 -12.96 -18.25 21.56
N ILE A 317 -12.64 -19.34 20.86
CA ILE A 317 -12.97 -19.51 19.44
C ILE A 317 -14.48 -19.58 19.21
N ASP A 318 -15.25 -20.17 20.13
CA ASP A 318 -16.72 -20.24 20.00
C ASP A 318 -17.34 -18.84 19.99
N THR A 319 -16.82 -17.93 20.81
CA THR A 319 -17.25 -16.54 20.79
C THR A 319 -16.84 -15.83 19.51
N VAL A 320 -15.61 -16.04 18.98
CA VAL A 320 -15.18 -15.48 17.67
C VAL A 320 -16.16 -15.91 16.57
N ILE A 321 -16.51 -17.19 16.54
CA ILE A 321 -17.48 -17.74 15.58
C ILE A 321 -18.85 -17.08 15.77
N ALA A 322 -19.34 -16.95 17.00
CA ALA A 322 -20.64 -16.34 17.29
C ALA A 322 -20.69 -14.84 16.91
N VAL A 323 -19.56 -14.14 16.95
CA VAL A 323 -19.41 -12.74 16.52
C VAL A 323 -19.50 -12.63 15.01
N HIS A 324 -18.75 -13.45 14.27
CA HIS A 324 -18.86 -13.49 12.80
C HIS A 324 -20.24 -13.96 12.34
N ALA A 325 -20.80 -15.00 12.98
CA ALA A 325 -22.09 -15.58 12.62
C ALA A 325 -23.30 -14.67 12.88
N ALA A 326 -23.13 -13.58 13.64
CA ALA A 326 -24.20 -12.62 13.91
C ALA A 326 -24.61 -11.82 12.67
N ASP A 327 -23.68 -11.63 11.73
CA ASP A 327 -23.90 -10.90 10.49
C ASP A 327 -23.09 -11.56 9.36
N LEU A 328 -23.71 -12.55 8.71
CA LEU A 328 -23.11 -13.34 7.64
C LEU A 328 -23.29 -12.63 6.30
N THR A 329 -22.18 -12.33 5.62
CA THR A 329 -22.24 -11.73 4.29
C THR A 329 -22.83 -12.71 3.27
N PRO A 330 -23.72 -12.26 2.36
CA PRO A 330 -24.35 -13.13 1.37
C PRO A 330 -23.38 -13.81 0.37
N ASN A 331 -22.19 -13.27 0.20
CA ASN A 331 -21.14 -13.80 -0.68
C ASN A 331 -20.29 -14.91 -0.01
N GLY A 332 -20.61 -15.31 1.22
CA GLY A 332 -19.89 -16.36 1.95
C GLY A 332 -18.55 -15.93 2.54
N HIS A 333 -18.14 -14.65 2.41
CA HIS A 333 -16.89 -14.15 2.97
C HIS A 333 -16.81 -14.37 4.49
N THR A 334 -17.89 -14.10 5.23
CA THR A 334 -17.92 -14.34 6.68
C THR A 334 -17.80 -15.83 7.04
N HIS A 335 -18.36 -16.74 6.24
CA HIS A 335 -18.18 -18.19 6.44
C HIS A 335 -16.72 -18.61 6.23
N LEU A 336 -16.03 -18.01 5.26
CA LEU A 336 -14.59 -18.23 5.06
C LEU A 336 -13.78 -17.76 6.27
N LEU A 337 -14.07 -16.59 6.83
CA LEU A 337 -13.40 -16.10 8.04
C LEU A 337 -13.58 -17.09 9.19
N ILE A 338 -14.81 -17.54 9.44
CA ILE A 338 -15.11 -18.55 10.46
C ILE A 338 -14.32 -19.84 10.22
N ALA A 339 -14.30 -20.35 8.99
CA ALA A 339 -13.59 -21.57 8.65
C ALA A 339 -12.07 -21.45 8.92
N ARG A 340 -11.47 -20.30 8.59
CA ARG A 340 -10.04 -20.03 8.85
C ARG A 340 -9.71 -19.95 10.35
N GLU A 341 -10.58 -19.33 11.14
CA GLU A 341 -10.43 -19.27 12.60
C GLU A 341 -10.52 -20.69 13.22
N LEU A 342 -11.47 -21.50 12.76
CA LEU A 342 -11.61 -22.90 13.17
C LEU A 342 -10.41 -23.76 12.78
N ASP A 343 -9.85 -23.57 11.58
CA ASP A 343 -8.64 -24.28 11.15
C ASP A 343 -7.42 -23.90 11.97
N THR A 344 -7.27 -22.61 12.30
CA THR A 344 -6.22 -22.12 13.20
C THR A 344 -6.35 -22.77 14.58
N ALA A 345 -7.58 -22.98 15.04
CA ALA A 345 -7.92 -23.69 16.28
C ALA A 345 -7.86 -25.23 16.17
N ARG A 346 -7.47 -25.79 15.00
CA ARG A 346 -7.44 -27.23 14.71
C ARG A 346 -8.80 -27.95 14.81
N ARG A 347 -9.90 -27.22 14.61
CA ARG A 347 -11.28 -27.73 14.56
C ARG A 347 -11.71 -27.98 13.11
N SER A 348 -10.97 -28.87 12.45
CA SER A 348 -11.01 -29.05 11.00
C SER A 348 -12.36 -29.48 10.42
N ASP A 349 -13.12 -30.31 11.14
CA ASP A 349 -14.44 -30.80 10.69
C ASP A 349 -15.50 -29.69 10.73
N GLU A 350 -15.42 -28.81 11.73
CA GLU A 350 -16.29 -27.66 11.85
C GLU A 350 -15.95 -26.59 10.82
N ALA A 351 -14.65 -26.37 10.55
CA ALA A 351 -14.21 -25.47 9.48
C ALA A 351 -14.79 -25.91 8.12
N LEU A 352 -14.70 -27.21 7.81
CA LEU A 352 -15.29 -27.78 6.60
C LEU A 352 -16.81 -27.57 6.57
N SER A 353 -17.50 -27.85 7.68
CA SER A 353 -18.96 -27.68 7.78
C SER A 353 -19.39 -26.22 7.57
N TRP A 354 -18.63 -25.26 8.08
CA TRP A 354 -18.89 -23.83 7.88
C TRP A 354 -18.63 -23.37 6.45
N ALA A 355 -17.57 -23.85 5.81
CA ALA A 355 -17.30 -23.56 4.41
C ALA A 355 -18.38 -24.15 3.49
N GLU A 356 -18.80 -25.40 3.70
CA GLU A 356 -19.92 -26.03 2.97
C GLU A 356 -21.24 -25.27 3.18
N ARG A 357 -21.48 -24.80 4.41
CA ARG A 357 -22.65 -23.97 4.73
C ARG A 357 -22.66 -22.66 3.95
N GLY A 358 -21.50 -22.01 3.79
CA GLY A 358 -21.38 -20.78 2.99
C GLY A 358 -21.80 -20.96 1.54
N ILE A 359 -21.45 -22.09 0.93
CA ILE A 359 -21.91 -22.44 -0.43
C ILE A 359 -23.41 -22.75 -0.45
N ARG A 360 -23.93 -23.48 0.54
CA ARG A 360 -25.34 -23.90 0.60
C ARG A 360 -26.31 -22.74 0.86
N GLU A 361 -25.90 -21.76 1.66
CA GLU A 361 -26.72 -20.58 2.00
C GLU A 361 -26.63 -19.48 0.94
N ALA A 362 -25.66 -19.55 0.02
CA ALA A 362 -25.54 -18.59 -1.07
C ALA A 362 -26.75 -18.69 -2.02
N LYS A 363 -27.34 -17.53 -2.31
CA LYS A 363 -28.45 -17.42 -3.29
C LYS A 363 -27.97 -17.53 -4.73
N ASP A 364 -26.73 -17.12 -4.98
CA ASP A 364 -26.11 -17.09 -6.30
C ASP A 364 -24.63 -17.47 -6.18
N LEU A 365 -24.25 -18.60 -6.79
CA LEU A 365 -22.86 -19.06 -6.81
C LEU A 365 -21.94 -18.09 -7.56
N ALA A 366 -22.45 -17.27 -8.48
CA ALA A 366 -21.63 -16.31 -9.21
C ALA A 366 -21.16 -15.15 -8.33
N ALA A 367 -21.92 -14.84 -7.27
CA ALA A 367 -21.64 -13.78 -6.31
C ALA A 367 -20.80 -14.26 -5.11
N ILE A 368 -20.53 -15.57 -5.00
CA ILE A 368 -19.68 -16.12 -3.94
C ILE A 368 -18.24 -15.65 -4.10
N ASP A 369 -17.59 -15.37 -2.97
CA ASP A 369 -16.16 -15.09 -2.91
C ASP A 369 -15.38 -16.33 -3.40
N THR A 370 -14.63 -16.18 -4.50
CA THR A 370 -13.79 -17.25 -5.05
C THR A 370 -12.84 -17.82 -3.99
N ALA A 371 -12.39 -17.02 -3.01
CA ALA A 371 -11.54 -17.49 -1.92
C ALA A 371 -12.21 -18.53 -1.02
N LEU A 372 -13.55 -18.48 -0.86
CA LEU A 372 -14.30 -19.51 -0.14
C LEU A 372 -14.30 -20.82 -0.93
N VAL A 373 -14.51 -20.75 -2.25
CA VAL A 373 -14.48 -21.91 -3.15
C VAL A 373 -13.07 -22.53 -3.17
N ASP A 374 -12.04 -21.70 -3.21
CA ASP A 374 -10.63 -22.12 -3.15
C ASP A 374 -10.34 -22.87 -1.85
N HIS A 375 -10.71 -22.28 -0.72
CA HIS A 375 -10.55 -22.89 0.58
C HIS A 375 -11.28 -24.24 0.66
N LEU A 376 -12.56 -24.31 0.27
CA LEU A 376 -13.34 -25.55 0.34
C LEU A 376 -12.77 -26.65 -0.57
N CYS A 377 -12.29 -26.31 -1.77
CA CYS A 377 -11.64 -27.27 -2.66
C CYS A 377 -10.34 -27.84 -2.08
N GLU A 378 -9.53 -26.99 -1.44
CA GLU A 378 -8.31 -27.45 -0.75
C GLU A 378 -8.66 -28.42 0.39
N ARG A 379 -9.72 -28.13 1.15
CA ARG A 379 -10.20 -28.99 2.24
C ARG A 379 -10.74 -30.32 1.73
N TYR A 380 -11.48 -30.32 0.62
CA TYR A 380 -11.88 -31.55 -0.06
C TYR A 380 -10.68 -32.37 -0.52
N ALA A 381 -9.63 -31.74 -1.06
CA ALA A 381 -8.42 -32.45 -1.44
C ALA A 381 -7.71 -33.08 -0.23
N GLN A 382 -7.62 -32.35 0.89
CA GLN A 382 -7.05 -32.87 2.14
C GLN A 382 -7.87 -34.04 2.74
N ALA A 383 -9.19 -34.05 2.51
CA ALA A 383 -10.10 -35.10 2.97
C ALA A 383 -10.29 -36.25 1.95
N ASP A 384 -9.48 -36.32 0.89
CA ASP A 384 -9.60 -37.31 -0.20
C ASP A 384 -10.96 -37.29 -0.92
N ARG A 385 -11.62 -36.13 -0.93
CA ARG A 385 -12.91 -35.83 -1.59
C ARG A 385 -12.70 -35.07 -2.90
N LEU A 386 -11.69 -35.45 -3.68
CA LEU A 386 -11.35 -34.78 -4.95
C LEU A 386 -12.52 -34.69 -5.96
N PRO A 387 -13.43 -35.69 -6.08
CA PRO A 387 -14.62 -35.55 -6.93
C PRO A 387 -15.55 -34.39 -6.53
N ASP A 388 -15.67 -34.10 -5.23
CA ASP A 388 -16.49 -32.99 -4.73
C ASP A 388 -15.86 -31.64 -5.07
N ALA A 389 -14.52 -31.55 -5.05
CA ALA A 389 -13.80 -30.36 -5.50
C ALA A 389 -14.04 -30.09 -7.00
N VAL A 390 -14.02 -31.12 -7.84
CA VAL A 390 -14.33 -30.97 -9.27
C VAL A 390 -15.77 -30.55 -9.48
N ALA A 391 -16.72 -31.18 -8.77
CA ALA A 391 -18.14 -30.81 -8.84
C ALA A 391 -18.37 -29.35 -8.46
N LEU A 392 -17.80 -28.89 -7.34
CA LEU A 392 -17.91 -27.51 -6.89
C LEU A 392 -17.30 -26.53 -7.89
N ARG A 393 -16.13 -26.84 -8.47
CA ARG A 393 -15.51 -26.00 -9.52
C ARG A 393 -16.34 -25.96 -10.80
N ARG A 394 -16.96 -27.07 -11.17
CA ARG A 394 -17.85 -27.14 -12.34
C ARG A 394 -19.06 -26.24 -12.14
N ASP A 395 -19.70 -26.32 -10.97
CA ASP A 395 -20.88 -25.51 -10.64
C ASP A 395 -20.53 -24.03 -10.55
N HIS A 396 -19.40 -23.70 -9.91
CA HIS A 396 -18.90 -22.33 -9.82
C HIS A 396 -18.53 -21.76 -11.21
N PHE A 397 -17.90 -22.54 -12.09
CA PHE A 397 -17.64 -22.13 -13.47
C PHE A 397 -18.95 -21.94 -14.26
N GLY A 398 -19.94 -22.82 -14.07
CA GLY A 398 -21.26 -22.71 -14.68
C GLY A 398 -21.97 -21.41 -14.32
N ALA A 399 -21.84 -20.99 -13.06
CA ALA A 399 -22.36 -19.71 -12.55
C ALA A 399 -21.52 -18.50 -13.00
N ARG A 400 -20.18 -18.62 -12.95
CA ARG A 400 -19.22 -17.55 -13.26
C ARG A 400 -18.25 -17.98 -14.37
N ARG A 401 -18.69 -17.76 -15.61
CA ARG A 401 -17.95 -18.11 -16.84
C ARG A 401 -16.80 -17.13 -17.09
N SER A 402 -15.68 -17.36 -16.40
CA SER A 402 -14.46 -16.57 -16.51
C SER A 402 -13.25 -17.47 -16.78
N LEU A 403 -12.18 -16.91 -17.36
CA LEU A 403 -10.94 -17.64 -17.59
C LEU A 403 -10.35 -18.22 -16.29
N LEU A 404 -10.40 -17.45 -15.19
CA LEU A 404 -9.91 -17.91 -13.88
C LEU A 404 -10.67 -19.15 -13.40
N ALA A 405 -12.00 -19.13 -13.46
CA ALA A 405 -12.81 -20.29 -13.05
C ALA A 405 -12.57 -21.51 -13.95
N TYR A 406 -12.34 -21.30 -15.26
CA TYR A 406 -11.94 -22.36 -16.19
C TYR A 406 -10.61 -23.01 -15.80
N GLN A 407 -9.59 -22.18 -15.51
CA GLN A 407 -8.27 -22.65 -15.06
C GLN A 407 -8.35 -23.42 -13.74
N GLN A 408 -9.17 -22.96 -12.80
CA GLN A 408 -9.39 -23.62 -11.52
C GLN A 408 -10.11 -24.97 -11.69
N LEU A 409 -11.13 -25.05 -12.56
CA LEU A 409 -11.77 -26.32 -12.92
C LEU A 409 -10.75 -27.28 -13.57
N ARG A 410 -9.92 -26.78 -14.50
CA ARG A 410 -8.87 -27.57 -15.15
C ARG A 410 -7.89 -28.16 -14.16
N ALA A 411 -7.42 -27.37 -13.18
CA ALA A 411 -6.51 -27.83 -12.15
C ALA A 411 -7.13 -28.95 -11.30
N ALA A 412 -8.37 -28.77 -10.83
CA ALA A 412 -9.08 -29.78 -10.04
C ALA A 412 -9.33 -31.07 -10.85
N ALA A 413 -9.78 -30.94 -12.10
CA ALA A 413 -10.09 -32.07 -12.95
C ALA A 413 -8.86 -32.89 -13.37
N ARG A 414 -7.70 -32.22 -13.53
CA ARG A 414 -6.41 -32.91 -13.77
C ARG A 414 -5.93 -33.72 -12.57
N ALA A 415 -6.29 -33.34 -11.36
CA ALA A 415 -5.90 -34.09 -10.16
C ALA A 415 -6.54 -35.49 -10.08
N ILE A 416 -7.62 -35.74 -10.82
CA ILE A 416 -8.31 -37.04 -10.90
C ILE A 416 -8.49 -37.54 -12.34
N ASP A 417 -7.66 -37.05 -13.27
CA ASP A 417 -7.62 -37.46 -14.68
C ASP A 417 -8.96 -37.35 -15.45
N CYS A 418 -9.86 -36.43 -15.05
CA CYS A 418 -11.17 -36.24 -15.70
C CYS A 418 -11.26 -34.99 -16.59
N TRP A 419 -10.15 -34.25 -16.77
CA TRP A 419 -10.13 -32.98 -17.51
C TRP A 419 -10.74 -33.07 -18.92
N ARG A 420 -10.56 -34.18 -19.64
CA ARG A 420 -11.09 -34.32 -21.00
C ARG A 420 -12.62 -34.17 -21.04
N ALA A 421 -13.32 -34.80 -20.09
CA ALA A 421 -14.78 -34.71 -20.02
C ALA A 421 -15.24 -33.33 -19.53
N GLU A 422 -14.58 -32.78 -18.52
CA GLU A 422 -14.89 -31.45 -17.98
C GLU A 422 -14.68 -30.34 -19.02
N ARG A 423 -13.61 -30.45 -19.82
CA ARG A 423 -13.30 -29.51 -20.89
C ARG A 423 -14.41 -29.44 -21.92
N GLU A 424 -14.91 -30.59 -22.38
CA GLU A 424 -15.99 -30.64 -23.38
C GLU A 424 -17.25 -29.95 -22.85
N GLY A 425 -17.64 -30.22 -21.60
CA GLY A 425 -18.75 -29.54 -20.94
C GLY A 425 -18.54 -28.03 -20.77
N ALA A 426 -17.35 -27.63 -20.32
CA ALA A 426 -17.01 -26.23 -20.11
C ALA A 426 -17.03 -25.43 -21.42
N LEU A 427 -16.43 -25.96 -22.50
CA LEU A 427 -16.44 -25.33 -23.81
C LEU A 427 -17.85 -25.28 -24.42
N ALA A 428 -18.69 -26.28 -24.17
CA ALA A 428 -20.09 -26.25 -24.62
C ALA A 428 -20.87 -25.10 -23.96
N LEU A 429 -20.65 -24.85 -22.66
CA LEU A 429 -21.25 -23.70 -21.97
C LEU A 429 -20.77 -22.37 -22.56
N LEU A 430 -19.47 -22.23 -22.82
CA LEU A 430 -18.91 -21.00 -23.40
C LEU A 430 -19.43 -20.74 -24.83
N ARG A 431 -19.62 -21.78 -25.64
CA ARG A 431 -20.24 -21.66 -26.96
C ARG A 431 -21.71 -21.25 -26.87
N ALA A 432 -22.48 -21.82 -25.94
CA ALA A 432 -23.88 -21.45 -25.74
C ALA A 432 -24.06 -19.98 -25.32
N ASP A 433 -23.10 -19.41 -24.59
CA ASP A 433 -23.09 -17.99 -24.22
C ASP A 433 -22.91 -17.06 -25.41
N VAL A 434 -22.00 -17.43 -26.31
CA VAL A 434 -21.80 -16.75 -27.59
C VAL A 434 -23.11 -16.72 -28.38
N ASP A 435 -23.77 -17.87 -28.53
CA ASP A 435 -25.02 -17.99 -29.30
C ASP A 435 -26.14 -17.11 -28.71
N ARG A 436 -26.12 -16.85 -27.41
CA ARG A 436 -27.08 -15.99 -26.70
C ARG A 436 -26.71 -14.51 -26.72
N GLY A 437 -25.59 -14.13 -27.33
CA GLY A 437 -25.07 -12.76 -27.31
C GLY A 437 -24.63 -12.28 -25.93
N GLN A 438 -24.40 -13.22 -24.99
CA GLN A 438 -23.93 -12.93 -23.64
C GLN A 438 -22.40 -12.92 -23.63
N GLN A 439 -21.79 -11.97 -24.36
CA GLN A 439 -20.34 -11.75 -24.29
C GLN A 439 -19.97 -11.02 -22.98
N GLY A 440 -18.96 -11.54 -22.28
CA GLY A 440 -18.69 -11.22 -20.88
C GLY A 440 -17.28 -10.67 -20.63
N GLY A 441 -17.19 -9.34 -20.54
CA GLY A 441 -16.07 -8.56 -20.02
C GLY A 441 -16.35 -7.07 -20.25
N TRP A 442 -15.78 -6.16 -19.43
CA TRP A 442 -15.97 -4.70 -19.59
C TRP A 442 -15.50 -4.19 -20.98
N TYR A 443 -14.69 -4.99 -21.68
CA TYR A 443 -14.14 -4.73 -23.03
C TYR A 443 -14.70 -5.63 -24.14
N GLY A 444 -15.66 -6.53 -23.87
CA GLY A 444 -16.21 -7.45 -24.88
C GLY A 444 -15.31 -8.64 -25.24
N ASP A 445 -14.38 -9.03 -24.37
CA ASP A 445 -13.50 -10.19 -24.57
C ASP A 445 -14.31 -11.51 -24.55
N SER A 446 -14.01 -12.42 -25.50
CA SER A 446 -14.64 -13.74 -25.55
C SER A 446 -13.91 -14.73 -24.63
N VAL A 447 -14.55 -15.15 -23.54
CA VAL A 447 -14.00 -16.14 -22.59
C VAL A 447 -13.71 -17.48 -23.29
N LEU A 448 -14.47 -17.83 -24.34
CA LEU A 448 -14.21 -19.00 -25.18
C LEU A 448 -12.83 -18.92 -25.84
N VAL A 449 -12.50 -17.78 -26.46
CA VAL A 449 -11.21 -17.57 -27.13
C VAL A 449 -10.07 -17.62 -26.11
N ASP A 450 -10.25 -16.99 -24.95
CA ASP A 450 -9.25 -17.00 -23.88
C ASP A 450 -9.01 -18.42 -23.34
N ALA A 451 -10.06 -19.22 -23.14
CA ALA A 451 -9.96 -20.60 -22.67
C ALA A 451 -9.22 -21.50 -23.69
N LEU A 452 -9.50 -21.33 -24.99
CA LEU A 452 -8.83 -22.09 -26.05
C LEU A 452 -7.36 -21.68 -26.22
N LEU A 453 -7.07 -20.38 -26.12
CA LEU A 453 -5.69 -19.85 -26.07
C LEU A 453 -4.91 -20.40 -24.86
N ASP A 454 -5.54 -20.47 -23.70
CA ASP A 454 -4.97 -21.01 -22.45
C ASP A 454 -4.74 -22.53 -22.50
N ASP A 455 -5.50 -23.25 -23.31
CA ASP A 455 -5.28 -24.66 -23.63
C ASP A 455 -4.26 -24.90 -24.75
N GLN A 456 -3.73 -23.83 -25.36
CA GLN A 456 -2.87 -23.90 -26.55
C GLN A 456 -3.54 -24.57 -27.76
N ASP A 457 -4.87 -24.56 -27.82
CA ASP A 457 -5.65 -25.06 -28.95
C ASP A 457 -5.82 -23.95 -29.99
N THR A 458 -4.71 -23.60 -30.65
CA THR A 458 -4.60 -22.42 -31.52
C THR A 458 -5.57 -22.46 -32.70
N MET A 459 -5.82 -23.64 -33.28
CA MET A 459 -6.77 -23.80 -34.38
C MET A 459 -8.20 -23.53 -33.93
N ALA A 460 -8.64 -24.12 -32.81
CA ALA A 460 -9.98 -23.90 -32.30
C ALA A 460 -10.16 -22.45 -31.82
N ALA A 461 -9.14 -21.87 -31.20
CA ALA A 461 -9.15 -20.49 -30.75
C ALA A 461 -9.28 -19.51 -31.92
N TRP A 462 -8.56 -19.75 -33.02
CA TRP A 462 -8.67 -18.97 -34.25
C TRP A 462 -10.08 -19.07 -34.85
N GLN A 463 -10.62 -20.29 -34.97
CA GLN A 463 -11.95 -20.51 -35.52
C GLN A 463 -13.02 -19.79 -34.67
N ALA A 464 -12.95 -19.92 -33.34
CA ALA A 464 -13.85 -19.22 -32.44
C ALA A 464 -13.73 -17.70 -32.59
N ALA A 465 -12.52 -17.15 -32.67
CA ALA A 465 -12.33 -15.70 -32.83
C ALA A 465 -12.94 -15.16 -34.14
N VAL A 466 -12.88 -15.94 -35.24
CA VAL A 466 -13.52 -15.59 -36.52
C VAL A 466 -15.04 -15.66 -36.42
N GLU A 467 -15.59 -16.71 -35.81
CA GLU A 467 -17.04 -16.96 -35.74
C GLU A 467 -17.75 -16.02 -34.77
N THR A 468 -17.13 -15.75 -33.62
CA THR A 468 -17.78 -15.06 -32.50
C THR A 468 -17.41 -13.60 -32.39
N GLY A 469 -16.40 -13.17 -33.15
CA GLY A 469 -15.66 -11.95 -32.87
C GLY A 469 -14.75 -12.10 -31.65
N ALA A 470 -13.62 -11.39 -31.68
CA ALA A 470 -12.68 -11.31 -30.58
C ALA A 470 -12.12 -9.88 -30.50
N HIS A 471 -11.75 -9.48 -29.29
CA HIS A 471 -11.15 -8.17 -29.06
C HIS A 471 -9.71 -8.12 -29.61
N ASP A 472 -9.22 -6.92 -29.92
CA ASP A 472 -7.89 -6.72 -30.51
C ASP A 472 -6.75 -7.30 -29.67
N ARG A 473 -6.89 -7.32 -28.34
CA ARG A 473 -5.95 -7.99 -27.44
C ARG A 473 -5.90 -9.51 -27.65
N GLN A 474 -7.04 -10.14 -27.89
CA GLN A 474 -7.13 -11.59 -28.12
C GLN A 474 -6.58 -11.94 -29.50
N TRP A 475 -6.89 -11.11 -30.51
CA TRP A 475 -6.31 -11.22 -31.85
C TRP A 475 -4.78 -11.09 -31.85
N LEU A 476 -4.23 -10.16 -31.07
CA LEU A 476 -2.79 -10.01 -30.94
C LEU A 476 -2.14 -11.30 -30.39
N LYS A 477 -2.68 -11.86 -29.31
CA LYS A 477 -2.21 -13.13 -28.74
C LYS A 477 -2.32 -14.29 -29.73
N LEU A 478 -3.43 -14.38 -30.47
CA LEU A 478 -3.62 -15.39 -31.50
C LEU A 478 -2.56 -15.27 -32.59
N ALA A 479 -2.36 -14.06 -33.14
CA ALA A 479 -1.35 -13.79 -34.16
C ALA A 479 0.05 -14.19 -33.68
N ASP A 480 0.42 -13.83 -32.45
CA ASP A 480 1.71 -14.20 -31.86
C ASP A 480 1.91 -15.71 -31.73
N GLN A 481 0.85 -16.46 -31.44
CA GLN A 481 0.91 -17.92 -31.34
C GLN A 481 0.94 -18.61 -32.71
N VAL A 482 0.21 -18.11 -33.70
CA VAL A 482 0.10 -18.77 -35.02
C VAL A 482 1.15 -18.29 -36.02
N ARG A 483 1.86 -17.16 -35.81
CA ARG A 483 2.79 -16.60 -36.80
C ARG A 483 3.88 -17.56 -37.28
N ALA A 484 4.25 -18.56 -36.48
CA ALA A 484 5.23 -19.55 -36.87
C ALA A 484 4.70 -20.51 -37.94
N ASP A 485 3.44 -20.94 -37.79
CA ASP A 485 2.80 -21.97 -38.62
C ASP A 485 1.92 -21.37 -39.73
N ARG A 486 1.35 -20.18 -39.48
CA ARG A 486 0.41 -19.44 -40.34
C ARG A 486 0.80 -17.95 -40.42
N PRO A 487 1.97 -17.62 -40.99
CA PRO A 487 2.48 -16.24 -41.01
C PRO A 487 1.62 -15.27 -41.84
N ALA A 488 0.89 -15.75 -42.84
CA ALA A 488 -0.04 -14.92 -43.62
C ALA A 488 -1.23 -14.45 -42.78
N ASP A 489 -1.87 -15.36 -42.05
CA ASP A 489 -3.01 -15.03 -41.19
C ASP A 489 -2.59 -14.09 -40.04
N ALA A 490 -1.41 -14.32 -39.43
CA ALA A 490 -0.87 -13.42 -38.41
C ALA A 490 -0.54 -12.02 -38.98
N LEU A 491 0.00 -11.96 -40.20
CA LEU A 491 0.31 -10.70 -40.88
C LEU A 491 -0.95 -9.83 -41.06
N ASP A 492 -2.06 -10.42 -41.52
CA ASP A 492 -3.32 -9.70 -41.72
C ASP A 492 -3.84 -9.10 -40.41
N VAL A 493 -3.72 -9.85 -39.30
CA VAL A 493 -4.09 -9.35 -37.97
C VAL A 493 -3.18 -8.20 -37.54
N TYR A 494 -1.86 -8.33 -37.66
CA TYR A 494 -0.96 -7.25 -37.26
C TYR A 494 -1.16 -5.97 -38.07
N LEU A 495 -1.41 -6.08 -39.39
CA LEU A 495 -1.71 -4.94 -40.24
C LEU A 495 -2.99 -4.24 -39.80
N ARG A 496 -4.06 -5.00 -39.54
CA ARG A 496 -5.34 -4.48 -39.01
C ARG A 496 -5.16 -3.75 -37.68
N LEU A 497 -4.35 -4.29 -36.77
CA LEU A 497 -4.08 -3.69 -35.45
C LEU A 497 -3.17 -2.45 -35.55
N ALA A 498 -2.27 -2.39 -36.53
CA ALA A 498 -1.36 -1.28 -36.73
C ALA A 498 -2.05 -0.04 -37.31
N GLU A 499 -3.03 -0.22 -38.20
CA GLU A 499 -3.74 0.86 -38.89
C GLU A 499 -4.28 1.96 -37.96
N PRO A 500 -5.08 1.68 -36.91
CA PRO A 500 -5.62 2.73 -36.04
C PRO A 500 -4.51 3.48 -35.28
N LEU A 501 -3.43 2.80 -34.89
CA LEU A 501 -2.30 3.41 -34.17
C LEU A 501 -1.55 4.44 -35.03
N THR A 502 -1.62 4.33 -36.37
CA THR A 502 -1.00 5.31 -37.26
C THR A 502 -1.65 6.69 -37.19
N THR A 503 -2.91 6.79 -36.72
CA THR A 503 -3.65 8.05 -36.61
C THR A 503 -3.51 8.69 -35.22
N GLN A 504 -3.24 7.88 -34.19
CA GLN A 504 -3.13 8.31 -32.80
C GLN A 504 -1.75 8.93 -32.47
N THR A 505 -1.66 9.67 -31.35
CA THR A 505 -0.44 10.30 -30.86
C THR A 505 -0.19 9.96 -29.40
N GLY A 506 1.07 9.69 -29.05
CA GLY A 506 1.47 9.35 -27.68
C GLY A 506 2.65 8.38 -27.67
N ASN A 507 3.53 8.47 -26.67
CA ASN A 507 4.72 7.64 -26.64
C ASN A 507 4.38 6.15 -26.53
N ALA A 508 3.40 5.78 -25.69
CA ALA A 508 2.93 4.39 -25.56
C ALA A 508 2.34 3.85 -26.89
N VAL A 509 1.60 4.68 -27.63
CA VAL A 509 1.05 4.32 -28.95
C VAL A 509 2.17 4.05 -29.96
N TYR A 510 3.24 4.86 -29.94
CA TYR A 510 4.38 4.69 -30.83
C TYR A 510 5.17 3.43 -30.52
N GLU A 511 5.38 3.14 -29.23
CA GLU A 511 6.02 1.90 -28.78
C GLU A 511 5.22 0.67 -29.20
N GLN A 512 3.88 0.71 -29.05
CA GLN A 512 3.00 -0.37 -29.50
C GLN A 512 3.04 -0.55 -31.02
N LEU A 513 2.98 0.54 -31.79
CA LEU A 513 3.06 0.48 -33.25
C LEU A 513 4.41 -0.12 -33.71
N VAL A 514 5.52 0.30 -33.11
CA VAL A 514 6.85 -0.26 -33.41
C VAL A 514 6.90 -1.75 -33.08
N GLY A 515 6.32 -2.19 -31.96
CA GLY A 515 6.19 -3.60 -31.63
C GLY A 515 5.45 -4.40 -32.72
N LEU A 516 4.32 -3.88 -33.23
CA LEU A 516 3.58 -4.52 -34.32
C LEU A 516 4.38 -4.56 -35.63
N LEU A 517 5.12 -3.49 -35.96
CA LEU A 517 5.98 -3.45 -37.15
C LEU A 517 7.07 -4.51 -37.12
N LEU A 518 7.63 -4.81 -35.94
CA LEU A 518 8.60 -5.89 -35.77
C LEU A 518 7.96 -7.27 -36.01
N SER A 519 6.73 -7.49 -35.52
CA SER A 519 5.99 -8.72 -35.80
C SER A 519 5.61 -8.85 -37.28
N ILE A 520 5.22 -7.75 -37.94
CA ILE A 520 4.97 -7.69 -39.39
C ILE A 520 6.25 -8.05 -40.18
N ARG A 521 7.42 -7.54 -39.75
CA ARG A 521 8.72 -7.87 -40.34
C ARG A 521 9.01 -9.38 -40.28
N ASP A 522 8.78 -9.99 -39.11
CA ASP A 522 8.98 -11.43 -38.91
C ASP A 522 8.07 -12.25 -39.84
N CYS A 523 6.78 -11.89 -39.95
CA CYS A 523 5.86 -12.56 -40.87
C CYS A 523 6.31 -12.45 -42.34
N HIS A 524 6.71 -11.27 -42.80
CA HIS A 524 7.23 -11.09 -44.17
C HIS A 524 8.52 -11.88 -44.42
N HIS A 525 9.39 -12.00 -43.42
CA HIS A 525 10.59 -12.83 -43.52
C HIS A 525 10.22 -14.32 -43.69
N ARG A 526 9.29 -14.82 -42.86
CA ARG A 526 8.79 -16.21 -42.94
C ARG A 526 8.06 -16.52 -44.25
N LEU A 527 7.36 -15.53 -44.81
CA LEU A 527 6.66 -15.63 -46.10
C LEU A 527 7.60 -15.46 -47.31
N GLY A 528 8.88 -15.14 -47.11
CA GLY A 528 9.81 -14.88 -48.21
C GLY A 528 9.50 -13.59 -48.99
N THR A 529 8.89 -12.60 -48.34
CA THR A 529 8.48 -11.31 -48.94
C THR A 529 9.09 -10.07 -48.26
N PRO A 530 10.42 -10.04 -47.97
CA PRO A 530 11.04 -8.91 -47.28
C PRO A 530 10.92 -7.58 -48.06
N ASP A 531 10.90 -7.62 -49.39
CA ASP A 531 10.76 -6.42 -50.22
C ASP A 531 9.40 -5.71 -50.00
N MET A 532 8.34 -6.49 -49.76
CA MET A 532 7.01 -5.96 -49.45
C MET A 532 7.01 -5.23 -48.10
N PHE A 533 7.74 -5.75 -47.11
CA PHE A 533 7.92 -5.09 -45.83
C PHE A 533 8.68 -3.76 -45.98
N THR A 534 9.78 -3.75 -46.74
CA THR A 534 10.54 -2.52 -47.01
C THR A 534 9.67 -1.45 -47.67
N ALA A 535 8.85 -1.84 -48.65
CA ALA A 535 7.90 -0.91 -49.28
C ALA A 535 6.85 -0.38 -48.29
N TYR A 536 6.29 -1.25 -47.44
CA TYR A 536 5.31 -0.88 -46.42
C TYR A 536 5.87 0.12 -45.41
N VAL A 537 7.07 -0.14 -44.85
CA VAL A 537 7.68 0.78 -43.88
C VAL A 537 8.09 2.10 -44.52
N ALA A 538 8.61 2.09 -45.75
CA ALA A 538 8.92 3.32 -46.48
C ALA A 538 7.67 4.21 -46.66
N ALA A 539 6.53 3.60 -47.02
CA ALA A 539 5.25 4.31 -47.14
C ALA A 539 4.77 4.85 -45.78
N LEU A 540 4.89 4.05 -44.71
CA LEU A 540 4.51 4.47 -43.36
C LEU A 540 5.37 5.66 -42.90
N ARG A 541 6.69 5.61 -43.09
CA ARG A 541 7.61 6.72 -42.76
C ARG A 541 7.28 7.99 -43.55
N ALA A 542 6.92 7.86 -44.83
CA ALA A 542 6.51 9.01 -45.64
C ALA A 542 5.23 9.67 -45.09
N SER A 543 4.24 8.86 -44.68
CA SER A 543 2.96 9.37 -44.14
C SER A 543 3.09 9.97 -42.73
N GLN A 544 4.00 9.46 -41.89
CA GLN A 544 4.14 9.82 -40.47
C GLN A 544 5.31 10.75 -40.16
N ARG A 545 5.97 11.36 -41.17
CA ARG A 545 7.20 12.17 -41.03
C ARG A 545 7.15 13.27 -39.96
N ARG A 546 5.96 13.79 -39.63
CA ARG A 546 5.77 14.84 -38.62
C ARG A 546 5.90 14.32 -37.17
N LYS A 547 5.77 13.00 -36.93
CA LYS A 547 5.85 12.36 -35.61
C LYS A 547 7.30 12.02 -35.25
N ARG A 548 8.09 13.02 -34.83
CA ARG A 548 9.54 12.91 -34.59
C ARG A 548 9.94 11.78 -33.63
N ASN A 549 9.17 11.55 -32.56
CA ASN A 549 9.48 10.50 -31.60
C ASN A 549 9.22 9.09 -32.17
N LEU A 550 8.19 8.92 -32.99
CA LEU A 550 7.94 7.66 -33.70
C LEU A 550 9.09 7.36 -34.68
N MET A 551 9.57 8.35 -35.43
CA MET A 551 10.71 8.17 -36.35
C MET A 551 11.97 7.74 -35.58
N ARG A 552 12.24 8.36 -34.43
CA ARG A 552 13.36 7.97 -33.56
C ARG A 552 13.25 6.51 -33.10
N LEU A 553 12.08 6.09 -32.61
CA LEU A 553 11.85 4.70 -32.16
C LEU A 553 11.97 3.68 -33.31
N MET A 554 11.53 4.04 -34.52
CA MET A 554 11.72 3.21 -35.71
C MET A 554 13.21 3.08 -36.07
N ASP A 555 13.95 4.18 -36.04
CA ASP A 555 15.40 4.19 -36.33
C ASP A 555 16.18 3.31 -35.33
N GLU A 556 15.83 3.38 -34.04
CA GLU A 556 16.43 2.55 -32.98
C GLU A 556 16.24 1.04 -33.18
N GLN A 557 15.15 0.62 -33.85
CA GLN A 557 14.81 -0.77 -34.11
C GLN A 557 15.15 -1.25 -35.53
N GLY A 558 15.82 -0.38 -36.32
CA GLY A 558 16.18 -0.66 -37.71
C GLY A 558 14.97 -0.83 -38.63
N LEU A 559 13.92 -0.02 -38.43
CA LEU A 559 12.68 0.00 -39.20
C LEU A 559 12.62 1.14 -40.22
#